data_AF-A0A925XUE0-F1
#
_entry.id   AF-A0A925XUE0-F1
#
_cell.length_a   1.000
_cell.length_b   1.000
_cell.length_c   1.000
_cell.angle_alpha   90.00
_cell.angle_beta   90.00
_cell.angle_gamma   90.00
#
_symmetry.space_group_name_H-M   'P 1'
#
loop_
_entity.id
_entity.type
_entity.pdbx_description
1 polymer ?
#
loop_
_entity_poly.entity_id
_entity_poly.type
_entity_poly.pdbx_seq_one_letter_code
_entity_poly.pdbx_strand_id
1 'polypeptide(L)'
;ADKAGAVLALVGVVNIPIIYFSVQWWNTLHQGSSVSVTRSSMASTMLLGMLIMALAFWAYSIAAALHRVRTILLERERRAEWARELLATERLK
;
A
#
# COMPACT_ATOMS: atom_id res chain seq x y z
N ALA A 1 1.93 -4.32 18.14
CA ALA A 1 1.67 -4.36 16.70
C ALA A 1 2.48 -3.31 15.95
N ASP A 2 2.41 -2.03 16.34
CA ASP A 2 3.00 -0.93 15.56
C ASP A 2 4.53 -1.01 15.38
N LYS A 3 5.27 -1.45 16.41
CA LYS A 3 6.72 -1.65 16.32
C LYS A 3 7.13 -2.74 15.30
N ALA A 4 6.41 -3.86 15.28
CA ALA A 4 6.69 -4.94 14.33
C ALA A 4 6.37 -4.51 12.89
N GLY A 5 5.27 -3.78 12.70
CA GLY A 5 4.92 -3.19 11.40
C GLY A 5 5.95 -2.18 10.90
N ALA A 6 6.47 -1.32 11.78
CA ALA A 6 7.52 -0.36 11.45
C ALA A 6 8.84 -1.03 11.04
N VAL A 7 9.25 -2.09 11.76
CA VAL A 7 10.44 -2.88 11.39
C VAL A 7 10.27 -3.56 10.04
N LEU A 8 9.11 -4.18 9.78
CA LEU A 8 8.81 -4.79 8.48
C LEU A 8 8.86 -3.77 7.34
N ALA A 9 8.30 -2.57 7.54
CA ALA A 9 8.35 -1.51 6.55
C ALA A 9 9.80 -1.06 6.26
N LEU A 10 10.61 -0.86 7.30
CA LEU A 10 12.01 -0.49 7.16
C LEU A 10 12.83 -1.55 6.41
N VAL A 11 12.68 -2.82 6.81
CA VAL A 11 13.35 -3.95 6.17
C VAL A 11 12.93 -4.06 4.71
N GLY A 12 11.63 -3.90 4.41
CA GLY A 12 11.11 -3.91 3.05
C GLY A 12 11.72 -2.80 2.18
N VAL A 13 11.80 -1.57 2.68
CA VAL A 13 12.39 -0.43 1.95
C VAL A 13 13.87 -0.68 1.63
N VAL A 14 14.64 -1.21 2.58
CA VAL A 14 16.06 -1.56 2.36
C VAL A 14 16.21 -2.75 1.42
N ASN A 15 15.27 -3.69 1.43
CA ASN A 15 15.33 -4.88 0.58
C ASN A 15 15.14 -4.55 -0.92
N ILE A 16 14.28 -3.59 -1.28
CA ILE A 16 14.02 -3.19 -2.67
C ILE A 16 15.31 -2.83 -3.46
N PRO A 17 16.19 -1.91 -3.00
CA PRO A 17 17.42 -1.60 -3.72
C PRO A 17 18.38 -2.79 -3.74
N ILE A 18 18.46 -3.58 -2.66
CA ILE A 18 19.31 -4.77 -2.61
C ILE A 18 18.91 -5.76 -3.71
N ILE A 19 17.62 -6.08 -3.83
CA ILE A 19 17.16 -7.03 -4.86
C ILE A 19 17.37 -6.47 -6.27
N TYR A 20 17.12 -5.18 -6.50
CA TYR A 20 17.30 -4.56 -7.81
C TYR A 20 18.76 -4.61 -8.25
N PHE A 21 19.67 -4.14 -7.39
CA PHE A 21 21.07 -4.09 -7.72
C PHE A 21 21.74 -5.47 -7.65
N SER A 22 21.20 -6.43 -6.90
CA SER A 22 21.70 -7.82 -6.92
C SER A 22 21.72 -8.42 -8.32
N VAL A 23 20.73 -8.07 -9.16
CA VAL A 23 20.64 -8.49 -10.56
C VAL A 23 21.65 -7.76 -11.45
N GLN A 24 22.02 -6.52 -11.12
CA GLN A 24 22.99 -5.76 -11.89
C GLN A 24 24.45 -6.11 -11.54
N TRP A 25 24.72 -6.47 -10.29
CA TRP A 25 26.08 -6.69 -9.78
C TRP A 25 26.62 -8.09 -10.07
N TRP A 26 25.78 -9.11 -10.02
CA TRP A 26 26.16 -10.47 -10.36
C TRP A 26 25.72 -10.74 -11.79
N ASN A 27 26.62 -11.17 -12.70
CA ASN A 27 26.28 -11.43 -14.11
C ASN A 27 25.04 -12.37 -14.23
N THR A 28 23.85 -11.80 -14.40
CA THR A 28 22.62 -12.58 -14.42
C THR A 28 22.24 -12.98 -15.83
N LEU A 29 22.05 -14.29 -16.05
CA LEU A 29 21.26 -14.86 -17.16
C LEU A 29 19.79 -14.42 -17.15
N HIS A 30 19.39 -13.57 -16.20
CA HIS A 30 18.02 -13.14 -16.02
C HIS A 30 17.65 -12.10 -17.10
N GLN A 31 16.45 -12.25 -17.65
CA GLN A 31 15.97 -11.36 -18.69
C GLN A 31 15.92 -9.93 -18.15
N GLY A 32 16.51 -8.98 -18.90
CA GLY A 32 16.44 -7.56 -18.57
C GLY A 32 14.99 -7.05 -18.51
N SER A 33 14.79 -5.87 -17.92
CA SER A 33 13.46 -5.30 -17.74
C SER A 33 12.71 -5.15 -19.08
N SER A 34 11.57 -5.83 -19.23
CA SER A 34 10.73 -5.74 -20.44
C SER A 34 9.85 -4.48 -20.48
N VAL A 35 9.72 -3.79 -19.35
CA VAL A 35 8.95 -2.55 -19.21
C VAL A 35 9.90 -1.45 -18.74
N SER A 36 10.06 -0.42 -19.58
CA SER A 36 10.76 0.81 -19.26
C SER A 36 9.75 1.97 -19.22
N VAL A 37 10.12 3.05 -18.55
CA VAL A 37 9.28 4.25 -18.32
C VAL A 37 8.70 4.81 -19.64
N THR A 38 9.38 4.62 -20.76
CA THR A 38 8.99 5.19 -22.08
C THR A 38 8.65 4.12 -23.13
N ARG A 39 8.99 2.85 -22.90
CA ARG A 39 8.78 1.77 -23.89
C ARG A 39 8.63 0.43 -23.19
N SER A 40 7.66 -0.37 -23.63
CA SER A 40 7.53 -1.77 -23.25
C SER A 40 7.82 -2.66 -24.45
N SER A 41 8.65 -3.69 -24.29
CA SER A 41 8.79 -4.78 -25.26
C SER A 41 7.74 -5.88 -25.05
N MET A 42 6.92 -5.77 -24.00
CA MET A 42 5.85 -6.71 -23.66
C MET A 42 4.58 -6.44 -24.47
N ALA A 43 3.85 -7.51 -24.83
CA ALA A 43 2.56 -7.41 -25.49
C ALA A 43 1.58 -6.51 -24.72
N SER A 44 0.78 -5.72 -25.44
CA SER A 44 -0.12 -4.72 -24.86
C SER A 44 -1.16 -5.32 -23.91
N THR A 45 -1.66 -6.52 -24.21
CA THR A 45 -2.64 -7.25 -23.38
C THR A 45 -2.05 -7.63 -22.03
N MET A 46 -0.81 -8.10 -21.99
CA MET A 46 -0.11 -8.44 -20.74
C MET A 46 0.19 -7.19 -19.91
N LEU A 47 0.66 -6.11 -20.56
CA LEU A 47 0.93 -4.84 -19.89
C LEU A 47 -0.35 -4.28 -19.25
N LEU A 48 -1.46 -4.29 -19.99
CA LEU A 48 -2.76 -3.83 -19.49
C LEU A 48 -3.22 -4.67 -18.29
N GLY A 49 -3.13 -6.00 -18.40
CA GLY A 49 -3.49 -6.90 -17.30
C GLY A 49 -2.67 -6.63 -16.04
N MET A 50 -1.35 -6.45 -16.19
CA MET A 50 -0.47 -6.09 -15.08
C MET A 50 -0.86 -4.76 -14.44
N LEU A 51 -1.12 -3.72 -15.24
CA LEU A 51 -1.51 -2.40 -14.74
C LEU A 51 -2.87 -2.42 -14.02
N ILE A 52 -3.86 -3.12 -14.57
CA ILE A 52 -5.17 -3.28 -13.94
C ILE A 52 -5.03 -3.96 -12.59
N MET A 53 -4.30 -5.06 -12.51
CA MET A 53 -4.11 -5.79 -11.25
C MET A 53 -3.29 -4.98 -10.24
N ALA A 54 -2.27 -4.26 -10.69
CA ALA A 54 -1.50 -3.36 -9.83
C ALA A 54 -2.40 -2.27 -9.22
N LEU A 55 -3.21 -1.59 -10.05
CA LEU A 55 -4.13 -0.56 -9.60
C LEU A 55 -5.20 -1.11 -8.66
N ALA A 56 -5.77 -2.28 -8.98
CA ALA A 56 -6.77 -2.94 -8.14
C ALA A 56 -6.19 -3.30 -6.76
N PHE A 57 -4.97 -3.84 -6.71
CA PHE A 57 -4.31 -4.18 -5.45
C PHE A 57 -3.98 -2.94 -4.62
N TRP A 58 -3.53 -1.85 -5.26
CA TRP A 58 -3.32 -0.56 -4.59
C TRP A 58 -4.61 0.02 -4.02
N ALA A 59 -5.68 0.04 -4.82
CA ALA A 59 -6.99 0.52 -4.39
C ALA A 59 -7.52 -0.29 -3.19
N TYR A 60 -7.40 -1.62 -3.26
CA TYR A 60 -7.75 -2.51 -2.16
C TYR A 60 -6.93 -2.22 -0.89
N SER A 61 -5.60 -2.11 -1.03
CA SER A 61 -4.69 -1.86 0.10
C SER A 61 -5.00 -0.53 0.78
N ILE A 62 -5.27 0.52 0.01
CA ILE A 62 -5.67 1.84 0.53
C ILE A 62 -7.02 1.74 1.24
N ALA A 63 -8.02 1.11 0.62
CA ALA A 63 -9.34 0.95 1.23
C ALA A 63 -9.28 0.17 2.56
N ALA A 64 -8.51 -0.93 2.60
CA ALA A 64 -8.29 -1.72 3.81
C ALA A 64 -7.57 -0.91 4.90
N ALA A 65 -6.56 -0.11 4.53
CA ALA A 65 -5.86 0.77 5.46
C ALA A 65 -6.79 1.83 6.05
N LEU A 66 -7.60 2.51 5.22
CA LEU A 66 -8.56 3.51 5.66
C LEU A 66 -9.65 2.90 6.55
N HIS A 67 -10.15 1.71 6.22
CA HIS A 67 -11.10 0.98 7.05
C HIS A 67 -10.52 0.68 8.45
N ARG A 68 -9.26 0.24 8.51
CA ARG A 68 -8.58 -0.02 9.78
C ARG A 68 -8.36 1.26 10.59
N VAL A 69 -7.94 2.35 9.94
CA VAL A 69 -7.78 3.66 10.59
C VAL A 69 -9.11 4.15 11.18
N ARG A 70 -10.22 4.00 10.44
CA ARG A 70 -11.56 4.34 10.94
C ARG A 70 -11.91 3.60 12.23
N THR A 71 -11.69 2.28 12.28
CA THR A 71 -11.96 1.48 13.47
C THR A 71 -11.11 1.94 14.67
N ILE A 72 -9.81 2.18 14.45
CA ILE A 72 -8.90 2.68 15.49
C ILE A 72 -9.35 4.06 16.00
N LEU A 73 -9.78 4.95 15.10
CA LEU A 73 -10.27 6.27 15.46
C LEU A 73 -11.53 6.19 16.31
N LEU A 74 -12.51 5.36 15.91
CA LEU A 74 -13.73 5.14 16.69
C LEU A 74 -13.44 4.59 18.09
N GLU A 75 -12.48 3.67 18.22
CA GLU A 75 -12.07 3.12 19.52
C GLU A 75 -11.41 4.17 20.42
N ARG A 76 -10.53 5.00 19.84
CA ARG A 76 -9.82 6.08 20.56
C ARG A 76 -10.77 7.19 21.00
N GLU A 77 -11.64 7.64 20.10
CA GLU A 77 -12.53 8.78 20.28
C GLU A 77 -13.84 8.40 21.00
N ARG A 78 -14.05 7.12 21.33
CA ARG A 78 -15.24 6.62 22.06
C ARG A 78 -15.53 7.36 23.37
N ARG A 79 -14.53 7.98 23.97
CA ARG A 79 -14.65 8.75 25.22
C ARG A 79 -14.44 10.26 25.05
N ALA A 80 -14.20 10.72 23.82
CA ALA A 80 -13.98 12.13 23.57
C ALA A 80 -15.29 12.91 23.67
N GLU A 81 -15.23 14.11 24.26
CA GLU A 81 -16.41 14.92 24.54
C GLU A 81 -17.12 15.36 23.25
N TRP A 82 -16.38 15.68 22.19
CA TRP A 82 -16.94 16.05 20.88
C TRP A 82 -17.80 14.95 20.26
N ALA A 83 -17.45 13.67 20.45
CA ALA A 83 -18.25 12.55 19.96
C ALA A 83 -19.56 12.37 20.75
N ARG A 84 -19.56 12.71 22.05
CA ARG A 84 -20.77 12.72 22.89
C ARG A 84 -21.67 13.90 22.55
N GLU A 85 -21.11 15.08 22.30
CA GLU A 85 -21.85 16.27 21.86
C GLU A 85 -22.53 16.07 20.51
N LEU A 86 -21.85 15.42 19.55
CA LEU A 86 -22.42 15.11 18.24
C LEU A 86 -23.64 14.17 18.37
N LEU A 87 -23.51 13.11 19.17
CA LEU A 87 -24.60 12.17 19.44
C LEU A 87 -25.76 12.82 20.21
N ALA A 88 -25.47 13.72 21.15
CA ALA A 88 -26.50 14.49 21.86
C ALA A 88 -27.26 15.43 20.91
N THR A 89 -26.55 16.05 19.97
CA THR A 89 -27.14 16.94 18.96
C THR A 89 -28.00 16.18 17.95
N GLU A 90 -27.58 14.99 17.50
CA GLU A 90 -28.41 14.13 16.63
C GLU A 90 -29.66 13.61 17.34
N ARG A 91 -29.61 13.37 18.66
CA ARG A 91 -30.76 12.89 19.44
C ARG A 91 -31.84 13.94 19.71
N LEU A 92 -31.49 15.22 19.53
CA LEU A 92 -32.37 16.38 19.73
C LEU A 92 -33.00 16.88 18.42
N LYS A 93 -32.62 16.28 17.27
CA LYS A 93 -33.28 16.48 15.97
C LYS A 93 -34.27 15.36 15.70
#